data_AF-A0A4R0NVT1-F1
#
_entry.id   AF-A0A4R0NVT1-F1
#
_cell.length_a   1.000
_cell.length_b   1.000
_cell.length_c   1.000
_cell.angle_alpha   90.00
_cell.angle_beta   90.00
_cell.angle_gamma   90.00
#
_symmetry.space_group_name_H-M   'P 1'
#
loop_
_entity.id
_entity.type
_entity.pdbx_description
1 polymer ?
#
loop_
_entity_poly.entity_id
_entity_poly.type
_entity_poly.pdbx_seq_one_letter_code
_entity_poly.pdbx_strand_id
1 'polypeptide(L)'
;MRMHLFAAAACASIVVPTGAASQQVIIYGYDALGRLTSSQGQGGQVQNDTRSWCYDQNGNRLHVRAEISGTPVICQVPPNVAPPSPPPPSPPPPPPAPPGNTPPVTQLDQFAGECNASATINVTANDYDAEDAPNLPTLVSISSNGDGGATAHVVSSSAVVAYLGPAGDLTSFTYVVQDTASATATGTLIVHSMSCGGMVDPM
;
A
#
# COMPACT_ATOMS: atom_id res chain seq x y z
N MET A 1 38.07 -65.75 -50.36
CA MET A 1 37.97 -65.74 -48.87
C MET A 1 38.26 -64.32 -48.43
N ARG A 2 37.41 -63.52 -47.78
CA ARG A 2 36.17 -63.71 -47.03
C ARG A 2 35.34 -62.45 -47.24
N MET A 3 34.02 -62.60 -47.40
CA MET A 3 33.05 -61.52 -47.18
C MET A 3 31.79 -62.20 -46.68
N HIS A 4 31.49 -62.08 -45.39
CA HIS A 4 30.12 -62.10 -44.90
C HIS A 4 30.00 -61.22 -43.65
N LEU A 5 29.13 -60.24 -43.85
CA LEU A 5 28.54 -59.27 -42.95
C LEU A 5 27.73 -60.00 -41.86
N PHE A 6 27.92 -59.63 -40.60
CA PHE A 6 26.93 -59.83 -39.55
C PHE A 6 26.67 -58.49 -38.86
N ALA A 7 25.45 -57.99 -39.05
CA ALA A 7 24.90 -56.85 -38.36
C ALA A 7 24.50 -57.24 -36.93
N ALA A 8 24.89 -56.42 -35.95
CA ALA A 8 24.37 -56.48 -34.59
C ALA A 8 23.74 -55.13 -34.27
N ALA A 9 22.42 -55.11 -34.19
CA ALA A 9 21.63 -54.01 -33.66
C ALA A 9 21.67 -54.07 -32.12
N ALA A 10 22.03 -52.97 -31.47
CA ALA A 10 21.92 -52.84 -30.01
C ALA A 10 21.31 -51.48 -29.64
N CYS A 11 20.14 -51.60 -29.02
CA CYS A 11 19.36 -50.69 -28.18
C CYS A 11 19.86 -49.25 -28.00
N ALA A 12 19.07 -48.30 -28.51
CA ALA A 12 19.13 -46.90 -28.11
C ALA A 12 18.45 -46.70 -26.76
N SER A 13 19.23 -46.43 -25.71
CA SER A 13 18.72 -45.93 -24.44
C SER A 13 18.45 -44.44 -24.56
N ILE A 14 17.18 -44.03 -24.59
CA ILE A 14 16.78 -42.62 -24.45
C ILE A 14 17.05 -42.23 -22.99
N VAL A 15 18.13 -41.51 -22.75
CA VAL A 15 18.38 -40.82 -21.49
C VAL A 15 17.53 -39.56 -21.51
N VAL A 16 16.46 -39.52 -20.71
CA VAL A 16 15.75 -38.28 -20.42
C VAL A 16 16.63 -37.51 -19.42
N PRO A 17 17.17 -36.33 -19.75
CA PRO A 17 17.91 -35.56 -18.75
C PRO A 17 16.93 -35.13 -17.66
N THR A 18 17.12 -35.66 -16.46
CA THR A 18 16.51 -35.11 -15.25
C THR A 18 17.05 -33.70 -15.06
N GLY A 19 16.19 -32.69 -15.16
CA GLY A 19 16.55 -31.31 -14.87
C GLY A 19 17.02 -31.19 -13.43
N ALA A 20 18.32 -30.98 -13.24
CA ALA A 20 18.86 -30.63 -11.93
C ALA A 20 18.22 -29.31 -11.47
N ALA A 21 17.56 -29.31 -10.32
CA ALA A 21 17.16 -28.08 -9.65
C ALA A 21 18.44 -27.30 -9.34
N SER A 22 18.66 -26.18 -10.03
CA SER A 22 19.87 -25.41 -9.84
C SER A 22 19.78 -24.65 -8.51
N GLN A 23 20.61 -25.02 -7.53
CA GLN A 23 20.76 -24.25 -6.30
C GLN A 23 21.49 -22.94 -6.62
N GLN A 24 20.91 -21.83 -6.16
CA GLN A 24 21.45 -20.48 -6.28
C GLN A 24 21.75 -19.94 -4.88
N VAL A 25 22.97 -19.45 -4.67
CA VAL A 25 23.42 -18.79 -3.46
C VAL A 25 23.64 -17.31 -3.80
N ILE A 26 23.08 -16.40 -3.00
CA ILE A 26 23.35 -14.96 -3.14
C ILE A 26 24.13 -14.51 -1.91
N ILE A 27 25.30 -13.93 -2.13
CA ILE A 27 26.15 -13.36 -1.08
C ILE A 27 25.92 -11.86 -1.06
N TYR A 28 25.62 -11.30 0.12
CA TYR A 28 25.41 -9.88 0.32
C TYR A 28 26.55 -9.27 1.13
N GLY A 29 27.04 -8.10 0.68
CA GLY A 29 27.97 -7.26 1.42
C GLY A 29 27.27 -6.03 1.95
N TYR A 30 27.60 -5.65 3.18
CA TYR A 30 27.07 -4.46 3.84
C TYR A 30 28.21 -3.55 4.32
N ASP A 31 27.95 -2.26 4.42
CA ASP A 31 28.86 -1.32 5.09
C ASP A 31 28.66 -1.27 6.62
N ALA A 32 29.47 -0.46 7.29
CA ALA A 32 29.42 -0.30 8.75
C ALA A 32 28.10 0.31 9.28
N LEU A 33 27.28 0.90 8.40
CA LEU A 33 25.94 1.42 8.71
C LEU A 33 24.83 0.41 8.38
N GLY A 34 25.18 -0.81 7.93
CA GLY A 34 24.23 -1.86 7.58
C GLY A 34 23.57 -1.67 6.21
N ARG A 35 24.09 -0.80 5.35
CA ARG A 35 23.55 -0.58 4.00
C ARG A 35 24.14 -1.58 3.00
N LEU A 36 23.33 -2.05 2.06
CA LEU A 36 23.73 -3.05 1.06
C LEU A 36 24.71 -2.45 0.04
N THR A 37 25.96 -2.90 0.04
CA THR A 37 27.01 -2.39 -0.87
C THR A 37 27.33 -3.35 -2.01
N SER A 38 27.06 -4.65 -1.85
CA SER A 38 27.24 -5.63 -2.93
C SER A 38 26.27 -6.81 -2.85
N SER A 39 25.94 -7.39 -4.01
CA SER A 39 25.27 -8.69 -4.09
C SER A 39 25.92 -9.52 -5.19
N GLN A 40 26.25 -10.77 -4.91
CA GLN A 40 26.83 -11.69 -5.88
C GLN A 40 26.01 -12.99 -5.95
N GLY A 41 25.51 -13.32 -7.14
CA GLY A 41 24.89 -14.60 -7.42
C GLY A 41 25.92 -15.69 -7.75
N GLN A 42 25.80 -16.84 -7.08
CA GLN A 42 26.53 -18.08 -7.37
C GLN A 42 25.56 -19.21 -7.68
N GLY A 43 25.81 -19.95 -8.77
CA GLY A 43 24.95 -21.06 -9.21
C GLY A 43 23.74 -20.59 -10.02
N GLY A 44 23.23 -21.49 -10.87
CA GLY A 44 22.05 -21.25 -11.69
C GLY A 44 22.16 -20.11 -12.71
N GLN A 45 21.02 -19.50 -13.01
CA GLN A 45 20.85 -18.47 -14.05
C GLN A 45 21.49 -17.12 -13.70
N VAL A 46 21.93 -16.93 -12.45
CA VAL A 46 22.56 -15.68 -11.98
C VAL A 46 24.06 -15.84 -11.71
N GLN A 47 24.65 -16.95 -12.16
CA GLN A 47 26.08 -17.20 -11.95
C GLN A 47 26.88 -16.02 -12.53
N ASN A 48 27.58 -15.30 -11.67
CA ASN A 48 28.35 -14.09 -11.95
C ASN A 48 27.56 -12.77 -12.09
N ASP A 49 26.27 -12.71 -11.72
CA ASP A 49 25.57 -11.43 -11.53
C ASP A 49 26.09 -10.76 -10.25
N THR A 50 26.98 -9.79 -10.43
CA THR A 50 27.48 -8.95 -9.34
C THR A 50 26.87 -7.56 -9.47
N ARG A 51 26.22 -7.09 -8.40
CA ARG A 51 25.74 -5.72 -8.28
C ARG A 51 26.47 -4.99 -7.19
N SER A 52 26.79 -3.73 -7.43
CA SER A 52 27.46 -2.84 -6.47
C SER A 52 26.68 -1.54 -6.35
N TRP A 53 26.51 -1.09 -5.10
CA TRP A 53 25.79 0.14 -4.75
C TRP A 53 26.74 1.12 -4.08
N CYS A 54 26.88 2.32 -4.64
CA CYS A 54 27.64 3.40 -3.99
C CYS A 54 26.66 4.39 -3.34
N TYR A 55 26.96 4.80 -2.11
CA TYR A 55 26.20 5.78 -1.34
C TYR A 55 27.04 7.02 -1.05
N ASP A 56 26.41 8.18 -0.95
CA ASP A 56 27.05 9.35 -0.35
C ASP A 56 27.12 9.25 1.19
N GLN A 57 27.76 10.23 1.81
CA GLN A 57 27.90 10.32 3.27
C GLN A 57 26.53 10.48 3.98
N ASN A 58 25.51 10.96 3.27
CA ASN A 58 24.14 11.14 3.78
C ASN A 58 23.25 9.91 3.56
N GLY A 59 23.74 8.89 2.85
CA GLY A 59 23.00 7.66 2.56
C GLY A 59 22.15 7.68 1.31
N ASN A 60 22.25 8.70 0.46
CA ASN A 60 21.64 8.64 -0.85
C ASN A 60 22.44 7.71 -1.76
N ARG A 61 21.73 6.86 -2.51
CA ARG A 61 22.34 5.95 -3.48
C ARG A 61 22.76 6.74 -4.72
N LEU A 62 24.06 6.90 -4.92
CA LEU A 62 24.63 7.65 -6.04
C LEU A 62 24.64 6.83 -7.33
N HIS A 63 24.91 5.53 -7.24
CA HIS A 63 25.08 4.69 -8.43
C HIS A 63 24.78 3.22 -8.15
N VAL A 64 24.30 2.53 -9.18
CA VAL A 64 24.14 1.06 -9.22
C VAL A 64 24.89 0.56 -10.43
N ARG A 65 25.89 -0.31 -10.23
CA ARG A 65 26.51 -1.07 -11.32
C ARG A 65 26.07 -2.52 -11.24
N ALA A 66 25.63 -3.06 -12.36
CA ALA A 66 25.47 -4.49 -12.55
C ALA A 66 26.57 -4.93 -13.53
N GLU A 67 27.44 -5.83 -13.11
CA GLU A 67 28.51 -6.38 -13.92
C GLU A 67 28.43 -7.91 -13.90
N ILE A 68 28.42 -8.50 -15.10
CA ILE A 68 28.39 -9.95 -15.31
C ILE A 68 29.82 -10.54 -15.32
N SER A 69 30.76 -9.86 -14.67
CA SER A 69 32.20 -10.17 -14.74
C SER A 69 32.74 -10.82 -13.46
N GLY A 70 31.91 -10.99 -12.41
CA GLY A 70 32.35 -11.58 -11.13
C GLY A 70 33.30 -10.73 -10.29
N THR A 71 33.75 -9.57 -10.79
CA THR A 71 34.63 -8.63 -10.08
C THR A 71 33.80 -7.61 -9.29
N PRO A 72 33.92 -7.51 -7.96
CA PRO A 72 33.26 -6.47 -7.19
C PRO A 72 33.90 -5.11 -7.52
N VAL A 73 33.10 -4.16 -7.98
CA VAL A 73 33.54 -2.78 -8.19
C VAL A 73 33.69 -2.12 -6.82
N ILE A 74 34.92 -1.99 -6.36
CA ILE A 74 35.26 -1.15 -5.21
C ILE A 74 35.06 0.31 -5.61
N CYS A 75 34.16 1.02 -4.91
CA CYS A 75 33.97 2.47 -5.08
C CYS A 75 35.27 3.18 -4.64
N GLN A 76 36.22 3.37 -5.55
CA GLN A 76 37.39 4.22 -5.32
C GLN A 76 36.95 5.68 -5.51
N VAL A 77 36.86 6.41 -4.39
CA VAL A 77 36.80 7.88 -4.42
C VAL A 77 38.12 8.36 -5.05
N PRO A 78 38.10 9.20 -6.11
CA PRO A 78 39.33 9.71 -6.72
C PRO A 78 40.23 10.41 -5.70
N PRO A 79 41.55 10.14 -5.68
CA PRO A 79 42.45 10.85 -4.78
C PRO A 79 42.72 12.25 -5.35
N ASN A 80 42.52 13.26 -4.51
CA ASN A 80 42.98 14.64 -4.71
C ASN A 80 42.18 15.52 -5.69
N VAL A 81 40.91 15.77 -5.34
CA VAL A 81 40.28 17.06 -5.62
C VAL A 81 40.38 17.86 -4.32
N ALA A 82 40.91 19.09 -4.38
CA ALA A 82 40.89 19.99 -3.23
C ALA A 82 39.44 20.08 -2.71
N PRO A 83 39.21 19.98 -1.38
CA PRO A 83 37.87 20.08 -0.85
C PRO A 83 37.22 21.36 -1.39
N PRO A 84 35.98 21.31 -1.90
CA PRO A 84 35.25 22.54 -2.18
C PRO A 84 35.25 23.36 -0.88
N SER A 85 35.42 24.68 -1.01
CA SER A 85 35.29 25.60 0.13
C SER A 85 34.04 25.21 0.94
N PRO A 86 34.12 25.17 2.28
CA PRO A 86 32.99 24.77 3.09
C PRO A 86 31.78 25.62 2.65
N PRO A 87 30.63 24.97 2.37
CA PRO A 87 29.43 25.73 2.11
C PRO A 87 29.20 26.70 3.27
N PRO A 88 28.62 27.89 3.03
CA PRO A 88 28.19 28.74 4.13
C PRO A 88 27.41 27.88 5.14
N PRO A 89 27.56 28.12 6.45
CA PRO A 89 26.91 27.29 7.46
C PRO A 89 25.45 27.13 7.07
N SER A 90 25.01 25.88 6.98
CA SER A 90 23.62 25.58 6.71
C SER A 90 22.78 26.42 7.66
N PRO A 91 21.72 27.11 7.18
CA PRO A 91 20.77 27.73 8.09
C PRO A 91 20.42 26.69 9.16
N PRO A 92 20.26 27.11 10.43
CA PRO A 92 19.88 26.19 11.49
C PRO A 92 18.72 25.33 10.98
N PRO A 93 18.71 24.01 11.27
CA PRO A 93 17.63 23.16 10.82
C PRO A 93 16.31 23.86 11.14
N PRO A 94 15.35 23.91 10.19
CA PRO A 94 14.04 24.42 10.51
C PRO A 94 13.60 23.70 11.80
N PRO A 95 12.91 24.39 12.72
CA PRO A 95 12.31 23.74 13.87
C PRO A 95 11.64 22.43 13.41
N PRO A 96 11.66 21.35 14.21
CA PRO A 96 10.83 20.19 13.92
C PRO A 96 9.46 20.70 13.47
N ALA A 97 8.94 20.18 12.35
CA ALA A 97 7.58 20.52 11.96
C ALA A 97 6.72 20.41 13.22
N PRO A 98 5.90 21.43 13.57
CA PRO A 98 4.98 21.31 14.69
C PRO A 98 4.29 19.94 14.57
N PRO A 99 3.97 19.23 15.67
CA PRO A 99 3.16 18.02 15.59
C PRO A 99 2.05 18.29 14.57
N GLY A 100 2.17 17.65 13.40
CA GLY A 100 1.38 18.06 12.26
C GLY A 100 -0.05 17.71 12.59
N ASN A 101 -0.99 18.63 12.36
CA ASN A 101 -2.39 18.27 12.43
C ASN A 101 -2.65 17.14 11.43
N THR A 102 -3.07 16.00 11.92
CA THR A 102 -3.44 14.84 11.12
C THR A 102 -4.94 14.87 10.87
N PRO A 103 -5.42 14.42 9.69
CA PRO A 103 -6.85 14.31 9.50
C PRO A 103 -7.47 13.27 10.44
N PRO A 104 -8.77 13.42 10.79
CA PRO A 104 -9.51 12.39 11.49
C PRO A 104 -9.45 11.02 10.82
N VAL A 105 -9.63 9.97 11.62
CA VAL A 105 -9.84 8.61 11.13
C VAL A 105 -11.33 8.28 11.21
N THR A 106 -11.96 8.14 10.04
CA THR A 106 -13.37 7.76 9.95
C THR A 106 -13.55 6.25 9.98
N GLN A 107 -14.62 5.77 10.60
CA GLN A 107 -15.02 4.36 10.56
C GLN A 107 -16.28 4.16 9.71
N LEU A 108 -16.51 2.92 9.27
CA LEU A 108 -17.71 2.60 8.47
C LEU A 108 -18.96 2.67 9.34
N ASP A 109 -19.95 3.43 8.89
CA ASP A 109 -21.28 3.47 9.49
C ASP A 109 -22.27 2.63 8.70
N GLN A 110 -23.15 1.93 9.42
CA GLN A 110 -24.22 1.15 8.82
C GLN A 110 -25.53 1.34 9.59
N PHE A 111 -26.62 1.50 8.85
CA PHE A 111 -27.96 1.55 9.41
C PHE A 111 -28.92 0.69 8.59
N ALA A 112 -29.83 0.01 9.28
CA ALA A 112 -30.93 -0.72 8.64
C ALA A 112 -32.25 -0.35 9.33
N GLY A 113 -33.29 -0.11 8.53
CA GLY A 113 -34.61 0.27 9.03
C GLY A 113 -35.71 -0.05 8.04
N GLU A 114 -36.96 0.23 8.40
CA GLU A 114 -38.11 0.00 7.51
C GLU A 114 -38.07 0.92 6.28
N CYS A 115 -38.46 0.39 5.12
CA CYS A 115 -38.57 1.18 3.90
C CYS A 115 -39.47 2.41 4.10
N ASN A 116 -39.16 3.52 3.42
CA ASN A 116 -39.87 4.81 3.53
C ASN A 116 -39.92 5.44 4.94
N ALA A 117 -39.23 4.87 5.93
CA ALA A 117 -39.05 5.50 7.23
C ALA A 117 -37.94 6.55 7.21
N SER A 118 -37.76 7.27 8.32
CA SER A 118 -36.60 8.12 8.52
C SER A 118 -35.93 7.82 9.85
N ALA A 119 -34.62 8.02 9.90
CA ALA A 119 -33.82 7.81 11.11
C ALA A 119 -32.74 8.88 11.24
N THR A 120 -32.42 9.26 12.48
CA THR A 120 -31.24 10.09 12.77
C THR A 120 -30.07 9.19 13.11
N ILE A 121 -28.95 9.35 12.40
CA ILE A 121 -27.75 8.51 12.51
C ILE A 121 -26.60 9.42 12.91
N ASN A 122 -25.94 9.11 14.02
CA ASN A 122 -24.70 9.77 14.43
C ASN A 122 -23.53 9.08 13.72
N VAL A 123 -22.95 9.76 12.73
CA VAL A 123 -21.88 9.23 11.87
C VAL A 123 -20.48 9.53 12.40
N THR A 124 -20.37 10.35 13.45
CA THR A 124 -19.06 10.66 14.05
C THR A 124 -18.82 9.90 15.36
N ALA A 125 -19.75 9.02 15.75
CA ALA A 125 -19.74 8.35 17.06
C ALA A 125 -18.58 7.38 17.24
N ASN A 126 -18.09 6.78 16.16
CA ASN A 126 -16.99 5.82 16.09
C ASN A 126 -15.73 6.41 15.39
N ASP A 127 -15.78 7.68 15.01
CA ASP A 127 -14.64 8.38 14.44
C ASP A 127 -13.65 8.79 15.53
N TYR A 128 -12.39 8.98 15.17
CA TYR A 128 -11.33 9.30 16.12
C TYR A 128 -10.30 10.26 15.52
N ASP A 129 -9.82 11.15 16.36
CA ASP A 129 -8.71 12.05 16.09
C ASP A 129 -7.76 11.99 17.30
N ALA A 130 -6.47 11.75 17.06
CA ALA A 130 -5.53 11.42 18.13
C ALA A 130 -5.06 12.64 18.92
N GLU A 131 -4.98 13.77 18.24
CA GLU A 131 -4.52 15.06 18.72
C GLU A 131 -5.65 15.88 19.33
N ASP A 132 -6.88 15.68 18.86
CA ASP A 132 -8.07 16.36 19.37
C ASP A 132 -8.84 15.57 20.44
N ALA A 133 -8.36 14.38 20.82
CA ALA A 133 -8.96 13.57 21.88
C ALA A 133 -9.12 14.37 23.19
N PRO A 134 -10.30 14.36 23.85
CA PRO A 134 -11.43 13.44 23.64
C PRO A 134 -12.53 13.95 22.69
N ASN A 135 -12.30 15.02 21.94
CA ASN A 135 -13.30 15.58 21.04
C ASN A 135 -13.50 14.67 19.82
N LEU A 136 -14.75 14.52 19.39
CA LEU A 136 -15.06 13.84 18.14
C LEU A 136 -14.96 14.83 16.97
N PRO A 137 -14.61 14.35 15.76
CA PRO A 137 -14.67 15.15 14.55
C PRO A 137 -16.06 15.72 14.29
N THR A 138 -16.11 16.86 13.61
CA THR A 138 -17.36 17.54 13.26
C THR A 138 -17.79 17.20 11.83
N LEU A 139 -19.04 16.80 11.66
CA LEU A 139 -19.66 16.53 10.35
C LEU A 139 -19.86 17.83 9.57
N VAL A 140 -19.29 17.88 8.37
CA VAL A 140 -19.36 19.04 7.46
C VAL A 140 -20.40 18.83 6.36
N SER A 141 -20.39 17.66 5.73
CA SER A 141 -21.25 17.40 4.58
C SER A 141 -21.54 15.91 4.42
N ILE A 142 -22.61 15.62 3.66
CA ILE A 142 -22.96 14.28 3.20
C ILE A 142 -23.45 14.36 1.75
N SER A 143 -23.09 13.37 0.94
CA SER A 143 -23.53 13.22 -0.44
C SER A 143 -23.88 11.77 -0.73
N SER A 144 -24.97 11.54 -1.47
CA SER A 144 -25.29 10.22 -2.02
C SER A 144 -24.28 9.89 -3.13
N ASN A 145 -23.85 8.63 -3.19
CA ASN A 145 -23.00 8.12 -4.26
C ASN A 145 -23.81 7.75 -5.53
N GLY A 146 -25.14 7.91 -5.51
CA GLY A 146 -26.02 7.58 -6.62
C GLY A 146 -26.45 6.11 -6.70
N ASP A 147 -26.05 5.30 -5.72
CA ASP A 147 -26.51 3.92 -5.57
C ASP A 147 -27.78 3.93 -4.72
N GLY A 148 -28.89 3.37 -5.22
CA GLY A 148 -30.12 3.23 -4.44
C GLY A 148 -31.03 4.47 -4.40
N GLY A 149 -32.04 4.42 -3.53
CA GLY A 149 -33.15 5.36 -3.44
C GLY A 149 -33.26 6.13 -2.12
N ALA A 150 -32.41 5.83 -1.13
CA ALA A 150 -32.39 6.59 0.12
C ALA A 150 -31.77 7.98 -0.09
N THR A 151 -32.14 8.93 0.77
CA THR A 151 -31.55 10.28 0.81
C THR A 151 -31.08 10.60 2.21
N ALA A 152 -30.10 11.50 2.34
CA ALA A 152 -29.60 11.91 3.65
C ALA A 152 -29.21 13.40 3.67
N HIS A 153 -29.43 14.05 4.81
CA HIS A 153 -29.08 15.45 5.04
C HIS A 153 -28.48 15.65 6.43
N VAL A 154 -27.49 16.54 6.54
CA VAL A 154 -26.90 16.91 7.82
C VAL A 154 -27.92 17.62 8.69
N VAL A 155 -28.06 17.19 9.95
CA VAL A 155 -28.98 17.81 10.95
C VAL A 155 -28.26 18.37 12.17
N SER A 156 -27.00 17.98 12.38
CA SER A 156 -26.14 18.52 13.42
C SER A 156 -24.67 18.32 13.05
N SER A 157 -23.75 18.78 13.89
CA SER A 157 -22.30 18.58 13.72
C SER A 157 -21.84 17.13 13.91
N SER A 158 -22.73 16.17 14.15
CA SER A 158 -22.37 14.75 14.29
C SER A 158 -23.34 13.80 13.60
N ALA A 159 -24.50 14.28 13.16
CA ALA A 159 -25.59 13.43 12.72
C ALA A 159 -26.26 13.88 11.44
N VAL A 160 -26.77 12.89 10.71
CA VAL A 160 -27.61 13.04 9.53
C VAL A 160 -29.00 12.48 9.81
N VAL A 161 -30.00 13.02 9.14
CA VAL A 161 -31.27 12.32 8.95
C VAL A 161 -31.20 11.58 7.61
N ALA A 162 -31.46 10.27 7.64
CA ALA A 162 -31.62 9.45 6.45
C ALA A 162 -33.10 9.14 6.24
N TYR A 163 -33.58 9.33 5.01
CA TYR A 163 -34.89 8.87 4.54
C TYR A 163 -34.69 7.60 3.73
N LEU A 164 -35.23 6.49 4.21
CA LEU A 164 -35.01 5.16 3.66
C LEU A 164 -35.76 5.00 2.34
N GLY A 165 -35.12 4.32 1.41
CA GLY A 165 -35.64 4.01 0.09
C GLY A 165 -36.69 2.89 0.10
N PRO A 166 -37.03 2.34 -1.08
CA PRO A 166 -37.95 1.21 -1.20
C PRO A 166 -37.40 -0.06 -0.53
N ALA A 167 -38.25 -1.06 -0.31
CA ALA A 167 -37.81 -2.32 0.30
C ALA A 167 -36.70 -3.01 -0.52
N GLY A 168 -35.65 -3.44 0.18
CA GLY A 168 -34.44 -4.03 -0.42
C GLY A 168 -33.44 -3.00 -0.95
N ASP A 169 -33.70 -1.71 -0.80
CA ASP A 169 -32.78 -0.65 -1.22
C ASP A 169 -31.50 -0.66 -0.36
N LEU A 170 -30.35 -0.54 -1.02
CA LEU A 170 -29.05 -0.41 -0.38
C LEU A 170 -28.36 0.83 -0.97
N THR A 171 -28.32 1.89 -0.16
CA THR A 171 -27.76 3.18 -0.58
C THR A 171 -26.46 3.45 0.15
N SER A 172 -25.45 3.92 -0.58
CA SER A 172 -24.18 4.36 -0.02
C SER A 172 -24.05 5.89 -0.05
N PHE A 173 -23.60 6.46 1.06
CA PHE A 173 -23.31 7.87 1.21
C PHE A 173 -21.84 8.07 1.57
N THR A 174 -21.27 9.14 1.04
CA THR A 174 -19.97 9.66 1.45
C THR A 174 -20.19 10.88 2.32
N TYR A 175 -19.54 10.94 3.48
CA TYR A 175 -19.57 12.12 4.35
C TYR A 175 -18.17 12.66 4.63
N VAL A 176 -18.09 13.95 4.97
CA VAL A 176 -16.83 14.61 5.32
C VAL A 176 -16.90 15.10 6.75
N VAL A 177 -15.88 14.75 7.54
CA VAL A 177 -15.66 15.27 8.88
C VAL A 177 -14.45 16.18 8.94
N GLN A 178 -14.39 17.05 9.94
CA GLN A 178 -13.33 18.01 10.16
C GLN A 178 -12.95 18.11 11.64
N ASP A 179 -11.66 18.19 11.91
CA ASP A 179 -11.09 18.44 13.24
C ASP A 179 -11.09 19.95 13.63
N THR A 180 -10.59 20.29 14.81
CA THR A 180 -10.58 21.68 15.28
C THR A 180 -9.53 22.56 14.58
N ALA A 181 -8.52 21.96 13.96
CA ALA A 181 -7.48 22.60 13.17
C ALA A 181 -7.77 22.56 11.66
N SER A 182 -9.00 22.22 11.29
CA SER A 182 -9.55 22.21 9.94
C SER A 182 -9.06 21.11 8.99
N ALA A 183 -8.31 20.09 9.41
CA ALA A 183 -8.08 18.95 8.52
C ALA A 183 -9.32 18.05 8.43
N THR A 184 -9.48 17.41 7.27
CA THR A 184 -10.73 16.74 6.89
C THR A 184 -10.49 15.30 6.49
N ALA A 185 -11.44 14.44 6.80
CA ALA A 185 -11.46 13.04 6.37
C ALA A 185 -12.81 12.65 5.79
N THR A 186 -12.81 11.56 5.00
CA THR A 186 -13.98 11.09 4.27
C THR A 186 -14.40 9.72 4.79
N GLY A 187 -15.63 9.61 5.29
CA GLY A 187 -16.24 8.38 5.77
C GLY A 187 -17.35 7.86 4.87
N THR A 188 -17.81 6.65 5.17
CA THR A 188 -18.89 5.98 4.42
C THR A 188 -20.04 5.62 5.36
N LEU A 189 -21.27 5.93 4.94
CA LEU A 189 -22.49 5.44 5.56
C LEU A 189 -23.24 4.53 4.58
N ILE A 190 -23.61 3.33 5.02
CA ILE A 190 -24.47 2.40 4.27
C ILE A 190 -25.85 2.37 4.92
N VAL A 191 -26.89 2.64 4.13
CA VAL A 191 -28.30 2.55 4.57
C VAL A 191 -28.98 1.39 3.84
N HIS A 192 -29.50 0.44 4.60
CA HIS A 192 -30.26 -0.70 4.10
C HIS A 192 -31.74 -0.56 4.46
N SER A 193 -32.60 -0.49 3.45
CA SER A 193 -34.03 -0.39 3.61
C SER A 193 -34.65 -1.78 3.62
N MET A 194 -35.14 -2.19 4.79
CA MET A 194 -35.79 -3.47 5.02
C MET A 194 -37.23 -3.46 4.52
N SER A 195 -37.98 -4.53 4.77
CA SER A 195 -39.41 -4.61 4.43
C SER A 195 -40.20 -3.44 5.02
N CYS A 196 -41.07 -2.84 4.21
CA CYS A 196 -42.07 -1.88 4.68
C CYS A 196 -43.11 -2.67 5.49
N GLY A 197 -43.28 -2.39 6.78
CA GLY A 197 -44.33 -3.04 7.56
C GLY A 197 -45.71 -2.76 6.97
N GLY A 198 -46.38 -3.79 6.43
CA GLY A 198 -47.82 -3.73 6.10
C GLY A 198 -48.22 -4.16 4.67
N MET A 199 -48.33 -5.46 4.44
CA MET A 199 -49.52 -6.03 3.82
C MET A 199 -49.64 -7.49 4.29
N VAL A 200 -50.39 -7.70 5.37
CA VAL A 200 -51.00 -9.02 5.58
C VAL A 200 -52.04 -9.14 4.47
N ASP A 201 -51.78 -10.04 3.53
CA ASP A 201 -52.67 -10.34 2.41
C ASP A 201 -54.04 -10.75 2.99
N PRO A 202 -55.14 -10.00 2.73
CA PRO A 202 -56.45 -10.45 3.17
C PRO A 202 -56.84 -11.67 2.33
N MET A 203 -56.83 -12.85 2.98
CA MET A 203 -57.40 -14.09 2.44
C MET A 203 -58.88 -13.94 2.09
#